data_AF-A0A516SGC5-F1
#
_entry.id   AF-A0A516SGC5-F1
#
_cell.length_a   1.000
_cell.length_b   1.000
_cell.length_c   1.000
_cell.angle_alpha   90.00
_cell.angle_beta   90.00
_cell.angle_gamma   90.00
#
_symmetry.space_group_name_H-M   'P 1'
#
loop_
_entity.id
_entity.type
_entity.pdbx_description
1 polymer ?
#
loop_
_entity_poly.entity_id
_entity_poly.type
_entity_poly.pdbx_seq_one_letter_code
_entity_poly.pdbx_strand_id
1 'polypeptide(L)'
;MLQNKNWFASFLAIALSTFTTQACAAVQPSNAESQNREASDPGTDEIMIRFKEPFPSQSPAITKGPMLQAIAARYRLIITFCETRNNDVQMWQLNKKISHADAERFSKEIQASSLLVDYASPNYRLLKIDRIKTISAPN
;
A
#
# COMPACT_ATOMS: atom_id res chain seq x y z
N MET A 1 -6.44 59.42 33.27
CA MET A 1 -7.80 59.11 32.82
C MET A 1 -7.80 57.75 32.16
N LEU A 2 -8.24 56.75 32.95
CA LEU A 2 -9.38 55.83 32.69
C LEU A 2 -8.98 54.63 31.83
N GLN A 3 -8.58 53.50 32.44
CA GLN A 3 -9.43 52.43 33.01
C GLN A 3 -10.23 51.64 31.96
N ASN A 4 -9.86 50.37 31.75
CA ASN A 4 -10.58 49.20 32.28
C ASN A 4 -9.88 47.92 31.78
N LYS A 5 -9.40 47.07 32.70
CA LYS A 5 -10.12 45.91 33.29
C LYS A 5 -10.24 44.76 32.29
N ASN A 6 -9.98 43.51 32.61
CA ASN A 6 -9.70 42.84 33.86
C ASN A 6 -9.21 41.44 33.48
N TRP A 7 -8.22 40.89 34.19
CA TRP A 7 -8.47 39.83 35.17
C TRP A 7 -9.40 38.74 34.63
N PHE A 8 -8.85 37.57 34.34
CA PHE A 8 -9.16 36.37 35.12
C PHE A 8 -8.09 35.31 34.83
N ALA A 9 -6.99 35.46 35.55
CA ALA A 9 -6.27 34.29 36.03
C ALA A 9 -7.17 33.57 37.04
N SER A 10 -7.16 32.24 36.99
CA SER A 10 -7.32 31.26 38.10
C SER A 10 -8.00 30.01 37.55
N PHE A 11 -7.25 28.93 37.36
CA PHE A 11 -7.07 27.88 38.38
C PHE A 11 -8.40 27.28 38.85
N LEU A 12 -8.71 26.08 38.36
CA LEU A 12 -9.43 25.09 39.17
C LEU A 12 -9.10 23.66 38.71
N ALA A 13 -8.02 23.14 39.29
CA ALA A 13 -7.93 21.73 39.65
C ALA A 13 -8.68 21.52 40.99
N ILE A 14 -8.86 20.26 41.41
CA ILE A 14 -9.50 19.74 42.64
C ILE A 14 -10.97 19.35 42.38
N ALA A 15 -11.50 18.15 42.70
CA ALA A 15 -11.10 17.03 43.56
C ALA A 15 -11.69 15.72 42.97
N LEU A 16 -11.03 14.55 42.99
CA LEU A 16 -10.88 13.61 44.11
C LEU A 16 -12.15 13.38 44.97
N SER A 17 -12.76 12.20 44.83
CA SER A 17 -13.17 11.32 45.95
C SER A 17 -13.99 10.13 45.38
N THR A 18 -13.36 8.97 45.16
CA THR A 18 -13.43 7.78 46.03
C THR A 18 -14.78 7.05 46.04
N PHE A 19 -14.83 5.90 45.36
CA PHE A 19 -15.36 4.68 45.97
C PHE A 19 -14.35 3.54 45.76
N THR A 20 -13.97 2.94 46.88
CA THR A 20 -12.95 1.91 47.06
C THR A 20 -13.54 0.51 46.94
N THR A 21 -12.72 -0.44 46.45
CA THR A 21 -12.60 -1.86 46.87
C THR A 21 -13.85 -2.76 46.80
N GLN A 22 -13.83 -4.03 46.40
CA GLN A 22 -12.83 -5.00 45.98
C GLN A 22 -13.66 -6.25 45.66
N ALA A 23 -13.50 -6.84 44.48
CA ALA A 23 -13.87 -8.24 44.28
C ALA A 23 -12.71 -8.89 43.55
N CYS A 24 -11.93 -9.62 44.33
CA CYS A 24 -10.86 -10.48 43.87
C CYS A 24 -11.47 -11.56 42.97
N ALA A 25 -11.21 -11.45 41.66
CA ALA A 25 -11.22 -12.60 40.77
C ALA A 25 -9.99 -12.45 39.88
N ALA A 26 -8.96 -13.20 40.26
CA ALA A 26 -7.72 -13.35 39.53
C ALA A 26 -8.02 -13.86 38.10
N VAL A 27 -7.74 -13.04 37.10
CA VAL A 27 -7.37 -13.50 35.75
C VAL A 27 -6.28 -12.56 35.22
N GLN A 28 -5.03 -12.86 35.56
CA GLN A 28 -3.91 -12.53 34.69
C GLN A 28 -3.38 -13.86 34.14
N PRO A 29 -2.74 -13.92 32.95
CA PRO A 29 -2.66 -12.93 31.88
C PRO A 29 -2.96 -13.61 30.52
N SER A 30 -3.98 -13.18 29.77
CA SER A 30 -4.00 -13.54 28.34
C SER A 30 -3.14 -12.52 27.60
N ASN A 31 -1.85 -12.82 27.53
CA ASN A 31 -1.03 -12.46 26.37
C ASN A 31 -1.74 -13.00 25.12
N ALA A 32 -2.68 -12.23 24.60
CA ALA A 32 -2.76 -12.04 23.17
C ALA A 32 -1.95 -10.76 22.93
N GLU A 33 -0.61 -10.80 23.01
CA GLU A 33 0.19 -11.21 21.86
C GLU A 33 -0.72 -11.59 20.68
N SER A 34 -1.40 -10.57 20.15
CA SER A 34 -1.62 -10.50 18.73
C SER A 34 -0.21 -10.49 18.15
N GLN A 35 0.38 -11.68 18.06
CA GLN A 35 1.26 -12.08 16.99
C GLN A 35 0.42 -11.89 15.74
N ASN A 36 0.25 -10.62 15.38
CA ASN A 36 0.26 -10.20 14.02
C ASN A 36 1.62 -10.69 13.55
N ARG A 37 1.67 -11.96 13.14
CA ARG A 37 2.54 -12.36 12.04
C ARG A 37 2.08 -11.43 10.94
N GLU A 38 2.63 -10.21 10.92
CA GLU A 38 2.85 -9.45 9.72
C GLU A 38 3.58 -10.45 8.84
N ALA A 39 2.80 -11.18 8.05
CA ALA A 39 3.33 -11.94 6.95
C ALA A 39 4.14 -10.89 6.20
N SER A 40 5.47 -11.01 6.24
CA SER A 40 6.36 -10.01 5.67
C SER A 40 5.82 -9.71 4.29
N ASP A 41 5.30 -8.49 4.08
CA ASP A 41 4.63 -8.16 2.84
C ASP A 41 5.69 -8.33 1.74
N PRO A 42 5.57 -9.38 0.91
CA PRO A 42 6.59 -9.67 -0.07
C PRO A 42 6.58 -8.63 -1.18
N GLY A 43 5.58 -7.74 -1.22
CA GLY A 43 5.52 -6.62 -2.12
C GLY A 43 5.49 -7.03 -3.59
N THR A 44 5.67 -6.04 -4.44
CA THR A 44 5.78 -6.22 -5.89
C THR A 44 6.72 -5.18 -6.48
N ASP A 45 7.41 -5.58 -7.53
CA ASP A 45 8.26 -4.77 -8.38
C ASP A 45 7.72 -4.75 -9.83
N GLU A 46 6.49 -5.19 -10.04
CA GLU A 46 5.86 -5.27 -11.36
C GLU A 46 4.45 -4.68 -11.33
N ILE A 47 4.10 -3.92 -12.37
CA ILE A 47 2.74 -3.45 -12.59
C ILE A 47 2.28 -3.84 -13.98
N MET A 48 1.06 -4.39 -14.01
CA MET A 48 0.38 -4.77 -15.23
C MET A 48 -0.59 -3.66 -15.62
N ILE A 49 -0.50 -3.21 -16.86
CA ILE A 49 -1.35 -2.15 -17.42
C ILE A 49 -2.05 -2.70 -18.65
N ARG A 50 -3.37 -2.56 -18.70
CA ARG A 50 -4.20 -2.78 -19.87
C ARG A 50 -4.68 -1.44 -20.42
N PHE A 51 -4.49 -1.25 -21.71
CA PHE A 51 -4.96 -0.07 -22.43
C PHE A 51 -6.28 -0.34 -23.14
N LYS A 52 -7.04 0.73 -23.39
CA LYS A 52 -8.37 0.69 -24.03
C LYS A 52 -8.41 0.10 -25.44
N GLU A 53 -7.34 0.32 -26.20
CA GLU A 53 -7.31 -0.06 -27.61
C GLU A 53 -5.97 -0.72 -27.96
N PRO A 54 -5.96 -1.77 -28.80
CA PRO A 54 -4.74 -2.26 -29.43
C PRO A 54 -4.15 -1.13 -30.28
N PHE A 55 -2.90 -0.75 -30.00
CA PHE A 55 -2.29 0.38 -30.69
C PHE A 55 -1.86 -0.03 -32.11
N PRO A 56 -2.39 0.61 -33.16
CA PRO A 56 -2.20 0.13 -34.53
C PRO A 56 -0.87 0.54 -35.18
N SER A 57 0.01 1.30 -34.51
CA SER A 57 1.24 1.80 -35.16
C SER A 57 2.41 2.18 -34.25
N GLN A 58 2.22 2.44 -32.96
CA GLN A 58 3.32 2.83 -32.06
C GLN A 58 3.25 2.08 -30.73
N SER A 59 4.42 1.66 -30.25
CA SER A 59 4.53 0.99 -28.95
C SER A 59 3.98 1.90 -27.83
N PRO A 60 3.07 1.42 -26.98
CA PRO A 60 2.56 2.16 -25.82
C PRO A 60 3.64 2.61 -24.85
N ALA A 61 4.79 1.92 -24.82
CA ALA A 61 5.96 2.36 -24.07
C ALA A 61 6.44 3.76 -24.49
N ILE A 62 6.32 4.10 -25.78
CA ILE A 62 6.75 5.38 -26.35
C ILE A 62 5.70 6.46 -26.06
N THR A 63 4.42 6.17 -26.29
CA THR A 63 3.35 7.18 -26.18
C THR A 63 2.88 7.41 -24.73
N LYS A 64 3.05 6.43 -23.84
CA LYS A 64 2.58 6.50 -22.43
C LYS A 64 3.69 6.45 -21.40
N GLY A 65 4.89 6.03 -21.78
CA GLY A 65 6.05 6.00 -20.89
C GLY A 65 6.30 7.30 -20.15
N PRO A 66 6.30 8.48 -20.80
CA PRO A 66 6.53 9.74 -20.10
C PRO A 66 5.47 10.05 -19.03
N MET A 67 4.19 9.78 -19.30
CA MET A 67 3.10 10.01 -18.34
C MET A 67 3.20 9.05 -17.15
N LEU A 68 3.40 7.76 -17.43
CA LEU A 68 3.55 6.75 -16.38
C LEU A 68 4.81 7.01 -15.54
N GLN A 69 5.90 7.44 -16.17
CA GLN A 69 7.14 7.83 -15.49
C GLN A 69 6.92 9.05 -14.58
N ALA A 70 6.11 10.02 -15.00
CA ALA A 70 5.77 11.19 -14.18
C ALA A 70 4.97 10.81 -12.92
N ILE A 71 4.04 9.85 -13.03
CA ILE A 71 3.32 9.32 -11.86
C ILE A 71 4.30 8.53 -10.97
N ALA A 72 5.09 7.63 -11.55
CA ALA A 72 6.10 6.85 -10.83
C ALA A 72 7.08 7.73 -10.03
N ALA A 73 7.50 8.86 -10.60
CA ALA A 73 8.39 9.81 -9.92
C ALA A 73 7.80 10.36 -8.61
N ARG A 74 6.47 10.52 -8.50
CA ARG A 74 5.80 10.95 -7.25
C ARG A 74 5.96 9.92 -6.12
N TYR A 75 6.08 8.65 -6.49
CA TYR A 75 6.36 7.53 -5.59
C TYR A 75 7.87 7.25 -5.44
N ARG A 76 8.75 8.07 -6.03
CA ARG A 76 10.20 7.85 -6.10
C ARG A 76 10.53 6.50 -6.75
N LEU A 77 9.80 6.17 -7.81
CA LEU A 77 9.97 4.98 -8.63
C LEU A 77 10.45 5.37 -10.03
N ILE A 78 11.19 4.46 -10.64
CA ILE A 78 11.51 4.48 -12.06
C ILE A 78 10.88 3.23 -12.65
N ILE A 79 10.21 3.37 -13.79
CA ILE A 79 9.57 2.24 -14.46
C ILE A 79 10.26 1.95 -15.79
N THR A 80 10.45 0.68 -16.08
CA THR A 80 11.03 0.20 -17.32
C THR A 80 10.04 -0.74 -17.98
N PHE A 81 9.84 -0.59 -19.28
CA PHE A 81 9.05 -1.54 -20.05
C PHE A 81 9.81 -2.87 -20.14
N CYS A 82 9.20 -3.98 -19.73
CA CYS A 82 9.85 -5.29 -19.70
C CYS A 82 9.29 -6.27 -20.72
N GLU A 83 7.97 -6.35 -20.89
CA GLU A 83 7.40 -7.30 -21.86
C GLU A 83 5.92 -7.01 -22.16
N THR A 84 5.48 -7.36 -23.38
CA THR A 84 4.06 -7.40 -23.75
C THR A 84 3.56 -8.82 -23.51
N ARG A 85 2.59 -9.00 -22.60
CA ARG A 85 2.01 -10.33 -22.33
C ARG A 85 0.97 -10.71 -23.39
N ASN A 86 0.29 -9.72 -23.96
CA ASN A 86 -0.67 -9.78 -25.08
C ASN A 86 -0.82 -8.36 -25.68
N ASN A 87 -1.37 -8.20 -26.89
CA ASN A 87 -1.46 -6.91 -27.61
C ASN A 87 -1.97 -5.72 -26.77
N ASP A 88 -2.85 -5.98 -25.79
CA ASP A 88 -3.49 -4.93 -24.99
C ASP A 88 -2.97 -4.85 -23.55
N VAL A 89 -2.12 -5.80 -23.12
CA VAL A 89 -1.62 -5.92 -21.74
C VAL A 89 -0.10 -5.88 -21.70
N GLN A 90 0.42 -4.89 -20.98
CA GLN A 90 1.84 -4.65 -20.83
C GLN A 90 2.31 -4.79 -19.40
N MET A 91 3.53 -5.31 -19.24
CA MET A 91 4.21 -5.41 -17.96
C MET A 91 5.31 -4.36 -17.86
N TRP A 92 5.26 -3.61 -16.77
CA TRP A 92 6.23 -2.58 -16.43
C TRP A 92 6.91 -2.95 -15.13
N GLN A 93 8.24 -2.95 -15.16
CA GLN A 93 9.10 -3.25 -14.03
C GLN A 93 9.41 -1.96 -13.27
N LEU A 94 9.31 -2.02 -11.96
CA LEU A 94 9.75 -0.99 -11.05
C LEU A 94 11.23 -1.19 -10.73
N ASN A 95 11.98 -0.10 -10.58
CA ASN A 95 13.39 -0.16 -10.18
C ASN A 95 13.63 -0.73 -8.78
N LYS A 96 12.57 -0.85 -7.97
CA LYS A 96 12.61 -1.45 -6.64
C LYS A 96 11.25 -2.04 -6.31
N LYS A 97 11.27 -3.02 -5.43
CA LYS A 97 10.07 -3.60 -4.82
C LYS A 97 9.42 -2.62 -3.85
N ILE A 98 8.10 -2.52 -3.90
CA ILE A 98 7.27 -1.70 -3.01
C ILE A 98 6.23 -2.57 -2.28
N SER A 99 5.70 -2.07 -1.17
CA SER A 99 4.62 -2.73 -0.44
C SER A 99 3.37 -2.90 -1.32
N HIS A 100 2.54 -3.89 -1.04
CA HIS A 100 1.25 -4.04 -1.72
C HIS A 100 0.39 -2.79 -1.55
N ALA A 101 0.38 -2.18 -0.37
CA ALA A 101 -0.37 -0.96 -0.11
C ALA A 101 0.08 0.23 -0.99
N ASP A 102 1.38 0.41 -1.17
CA ASP A 102 1.91 1.45 -2.05
C ASP A 102 1.65 1.14 -3.52
N ALA A 103 1.77 -0.14 -3.91
CA ALA A 103 1.48 -0.59 -5.25
C ALA A 103 0.02 -0.36 -5.64
N GLU A 104 -0.93 -0.61 -4.73
CA GLU A 104 -2.36 -0.33 -4.95
C GLU A 104 -2.65 1.15 -5.08
N ARG A 105 -2.00 2.00 -4.27
CA ARG A 105 -2.16 3.46 -4.40
C ARG A 105 -1.63 3.92 -5.76
N PHE A 106 -0.46 3.44 -6.14
CA PHE A 106 0.16 3.78 -7.41
C PHE A 106 -0.68 3.31 -8.60
N SER A 107 -1.24 2.09 -8.55
CA SER A 107 -2.10 1.57 -9.62
C SER A 107 -3.40 2.36 -9.77
N LYS A 108 -4.02 2.76 -8.65
CA LYS A 108 -5.20 3.64 -8.63
C LYS A 108 -4.88 5.01 -9.21
N GLU A 109 -3.71 5.58 -8.91
CA GLU A 109 -3.31 6.87 -9.49
C GLU A 109 -3.07 6.77 -11.00
N ILE A 110 -2.44 5.69 -11.49
CA ILE A 110 -2.31 5.44 -12.94
C ILE A 110 -3.69 5.38 -13.61
N GLN A 111 -4.63 4.63 -13.03
CA GLN A 111 -5.97 4.50 -13.57
C GLN A 111 -6.73 5.83 -13.57
N ALA A 112 -6.60 6.63 -12.51
CA ALA A 112 -7.25 7.94 -12.41
C ALA A 112 -6.63 9.00 -13.33
N SER A 113 -5.31 8.93 -13.57
CA SER A 113 -4.58 9.95 -14.31
C SER A 113 -4.57 9.75 -15.82
N SER A 114 -4.95 8.57 -16.32
CA SER A 114 -4.84 8.25 -17.75
C SER A 114 -6.20 7.94 -18.37
N LEU A 115 -6.61 8.77 -19.33
CA LEU A 115 -7.86 8.60 -20.07
C LEU A 115 -7.93 7.28 -20.88
N LEU A 116 -6.78 6.65 -21.13
CA LEU A 116 -6.62 5.51 -22.04
C LEU A 116 -6.24 4.20 -21.33
N VAL A 117 -6.09 4.22 -20.00
CA VAL A 117 -5.90 3.01 -19.20
C VAL A 117 -7.27 2.49 -18.79
N ASP A 118 -7.56 1.24 -19.12
CA ASP A 118 -8.74 0.55 -18.61
C ASP A 118 -8.48 -0.05 -17.24
N TYR A 119 -7.28 -0.56 -17.07
CA TYR A 119 -6.92 -1.32 -15.88
C TYR A 119 -5.43 -1.18 -15.60
N ALA A 120 -5.09 -0.90 -14.34
CA ALA A 120 -3.74 -0.97 -13.83
C ALA A 120 -3.78 -1.70 -12.50
N SER A 121 -2.94 -2.73 -12.36
CA SER A 121 -2.86 -3.52 -11.12
C SER A 121 -1.45 -3.97 -10.83
N PRO A 122 -1.05 -3.98 -9.55
CA PRO A 122 0.17 -4.65 -9.14
C PRO A 122 0.13 -6.12 -9.53
N ASN A 123 1.27 -6.65 -9.94
CA ASN A 123 1.42 -8.06 -10.26
C ASN A 123 2.07 -8.75 -9.06
N TYR A 124 1.26 -9.32 -8.17
CA TYR A 124 1.71 -9.99 -6.94
C TYR A 124 2.38 -11.37 -7.19
N ARG A 125 3.05 -11.54 -8.34
CA ARG A 125 3.39 -12.82 -8.96
C ARG A 125 4.37 -13.73 -8.19
N LEU A 126 4.76 -13.42 -6.97
CA LEU A 126 5.79 -14.17 -6.22
C LEU A 126 5.33 -14.81 -4.91
N LEU A 127 4.02 -14.90 -4.64
CA LEU A 127 3.55 -15.44 -3.35
C LEU A 127 3.07 -16.90 -3.33
N LYS A 128 2.80 -17.54 -4.48
CA LYS A 128 1.98 -18.78 -4.46
C LYS A 128 2.47 -20.01 -5.21
N ILE A 129 3.63 -20.02 -5.88
CA ILE A 129 4.01 -21.20 -6.70
C ILE A 129 5.46 -21.64 -6.49
N ASP A 130 5.85 -21.90 -5.23
CA ASP A 130 7.00 -22.78 -4.93
C ASP A 130 6.87 -23.52 -3.58
N ARG A 131 5.63 -23.77 -3.12
CA ARG A 131 5.36 -24.57 -1.91
C ARG A 131 4.50 -25.81 -2.16
N ILE A 132 4.63 -26.43 -3.34
CA ILE A 132 4.20 -27.82 -3.50
C ILE A 132 5.22 -28.59 -4.35
N LYS A 133 6.31 -28.99 -3.71
CA LYS A 133 6.89 -30.33 -3.94
C LYS A 133 7.64 -30.79 -2.70
N THR A 134 6.90 -30.99 -1.61
CA THR A 134 7.30 -31.96 -0.59
C THR A 134 6.47 -33.22 -0.82
N ILE A 135 7.12 -34.36 -0.57
CA ILE A 135 6.56 -35.71 -0.44
C ILE A 135 6.47 -36.53 -1.73
N SER A 136 7.57 -37.21 -2.05
CA SER A 136 7.57 -38.68 -2.24
C SER A 136 9.01 -39.16 -2.04
N ALA A 137 9.32 -39.59 -0.81
CA ALA A 137 10.36 -40.58 -0.62
C ALA A 137 9.80 -41.93 -1.10
N PRO A 138 10.56 -42.74 -1.86
CA PRO A 138 10.44 -44.18 -1.77
C PRO A 138 11.57 -44.74 -0.91
N ASN A 139 11.20 -45.74 -0.12
CA ASN A 139 12.08 -46.60 0.68
C ASN A 139 13.23 -47.21 -0.12
#